data_AF-A0A1A8WLJ8-F1
#
_entry.id   AF-A0A1A8WLJ8-F1
#
_cell.length_a   1.000
_cell.length_b   1.000
_cell.length_c   1.000
_cell.angle_alpha   90.00
_cell.angle_beta   90.00
_cell.angle_gamma   90.00
#
_symmetry.space_group_name_H-M   'P 1'
#
loop_
_entity.id
_entity.type
_entity.pdbx_description
1 polymer ?
#
loop_
_entity_poly.entity_id
_entity_poly.type
_entity_poly.pdbx_seq_one_letter_code
_entity_poly.pdbx_strand_id
1 'polypeptide(L)'
;MENNETVEVNNDEILCLFIDTKKYQKTIGVCFYNYLKYEFLMTEFIDNGYFTALESLFIQKRPCKCFFNSTTDLVDDEKVLNLFKMCNIEPILTDKKKYDITNLKEELKSIIPQNDDIRNYDKHLELENASKCLMVLINYLKFKEDEDINYQCSINIYNMNLYMRLDKAAITALNILPNKKNTHSYNNNTSLLKFLDKCNTSIGSKKLVSWLTQPLTNALEINQRLNIVETFINEDDIRNSVFCNYLKRIPELDKLNHYLKEINKNNDIR
;
A
#
# COMPACT_ATOMS: atom_id res chain seq x y z
N MET A 1 -3.85 33.03 1.48
CA MET A 1 -4.50 31.80 1.95
C MET A 1 -3.63 30.66 1.47
N GLU A 2 -2.67 30.28 2.31
CA GLU A 2 -1.68 29.25 2.03
C GLU A 2 -2.37 27.88 2.11
N ASN A 3 -2.65 27.28 0.95
CA ASN A 3 -2.97 25.86 0.88
C ASN A 3 -1.69 25.10 1.17
N ASN A 4 -1.47 24.75 2.43
CA ASN A 4 -0.57 23.69 2.85
C ASN A 4 -1.14 22.35 2.33
N GLU A 5 -0.99 22.09 1.03
CA GLU A 5 -1.19 20.76 0.46
C GLU A 5 0.00 19.89 0.86
N THR A 6 -0.02 19.46 2.12
CA THR A 6 0.70 18.26 2.52
C THR A 6 0.25 17.15 1.58
N VAL A 7 1.19 16.58 0.83
CA VAL A 7 1.01 15.26 0.23
C VAL A 7 0.50 14.38 1.37
N GLU A 8 -0.79 14.09 1.37
CA GLU A 8 -1.44 13.32 2.43
C GLU A 8 -0.60 12.06 2.60
N VAL A 9 0.08 11.97 3.74
CA VAL A 9 0.63 10.70 4.17
C VAL A 9 -0.58 9.79 4.21
N ASN A 10 -0.50 8.67 3.48
CA ASN A 10 -1.56 7.68 3.45
C ASN A 10 -1.59 7.04 4.85
N ASN A 11 -2.24 7.72 5.79
CA ASN A 11 -2.39 7.27 7.18
C ASN A 11 -3.21 5.97 7.26
N ASP A 12 -3.80 5.60 6.11
CA ASP A 12 -4.68 4.48 5.91
C ASP A 12 -3.94 3.14 5.73
N GLU A 13 -2.60 3.12 5.58
CA GLU A 13 -1.84 1.89 5.35
C GLU A 13 -0.67 1.70 6.33
N ILE A 14 -0.67 0.57 7.04
CA ILE A 14 0.45 0.10 7.86
C ILE A 14 1.15 -1.08 7.19
N LEU A 15 2.40 -1.29 7.57
CA LEU A 15 3.26 -2.32 7.03
C LEU A 15 3.92 -3.13 8.15
N CYS A 16 4.13 -4.43 7.92
CA CYS A 16 5.09 -5.23 8.68
C CYS A 16 6.12 -5.86 7.75
N LEU A 17 7.38 -5.86 8.20
CA LEU A 17 8.56 -6.33 7.51
C LEU A 17 9.28 -7.39 8.33
N PHE A 18 9.60 -8.53 7.72
CA PHE A 18 10.44 -9.57 8.29
C PHE A 18 11.58 -9.89 7.33
N ILE A 19 12.81 -9.81 7.83
CA ILE A 19 14.01 -10.11 7.02
C ILE A 19 14.64 -11.39 7.57
N ASP A 20 14.72 -12.39 6.69
CA ASP A 20 15.35 -13.69 6.96
C ASP A 20 16.61 -13.83 6.10
N THR A 21 17.77 -13.94 6.74
CA THR A 21 19.06 -14.10 6.06
C THR A 21 19.50 -15.55 6.16
N LYS A 22 19.31 -16.31 5.08
CA LYS A 22 19.72 -17.72 4.97
C LYS A 22 20.75 -17.87 3.86
N LYS A 23 21.90 -18.49 4.15
CA LYS A 23 22.95 -18.84 3.16
C LYS A 23 23.34 -17.67 2.22
N TYR A 24 23.55 -16.46 2.78
CA TYR A 24 23.86 -15.23 2.04
C TYR A 24 22.74 -14.69 1.12
N GLN A 25 21.55 -15.28 1.13
CA GLN A 25 20.36 -14.75 0.49
C GLN A 25 19.46 -14.10 1.54
N LYS A 26 18.99 -12.89 1.25
CA LYS A 26 18.07 -12.14 2.10
C LYS A 26 16.66 -12.31 1.54
N THR A 27 15.84 -13.08 2.25
CA THR A 27 14.43 -13.27 1.92
C THR A 27 13.62 -12.31 2.78
N ILE A 28 12.78 -11.52 2.15
CA ILE A 28 11.99 -10.48 2.79
C ILE A 28 10.52 -10.86 2.69
N GLY A 29 9.90 -11.03 3.86
CA GLY A 29 8.46 -11.13 4.00
C GLY A 29 7.87 -9.76 4.31
N VAL A 30 6.77 -9.43 3.65
CA VAL A 30 6.11 -8.15 3.80
C VAL A 30 4.60 -8.36 3.83
N CYS A 31 3.93 -7.70 4.78
CA CYS A 31 2.47 -7.62 4.80
C CYS A 31 2.03 -6.17 4.98
N PHE A 32 1.09 -5.71 4.15
CA PHE A 32 0.40 -4.43 4.31
C PHE A 32 -0.98 -4.66 4.89
N TYR A 33 -1.50 -3.66 5.59
CA TYR A 33 -2.91 -3.59 5.95
C TYR A 33 -3.47 -2.21 5.61
N ASN A 34 -4.58 -2.19 4.88
CA ASN A 34 -5.31 -0.98 4.53
C ASN A 34 -6.57 -0.85 5.39
N TYR A 35 -6.63 0.20 6.23
CA TYR A 35 -7.73 0.45 7.17
C TYR A 35 -9.06 0.72 6.46
N LEU A 36 -9.06 1.45 5.34
CA LEU A 36 -10.29 1.80 4.63
C LEU A 36 -10.90 0.60 3.90
N LYS A 37 -10.06 -0.29 3.39
CA LYS A 37 -10.49 -1.47 2.62
C LYS A 37 -10.69 -2.71 3.47
N TYR A 38 -10.13 -2.74 4.67
CA TYR A 38 -10.01 -3.96 5.48
C TYR A 38 -9.34 -5.06 4.64
N GLU A 39 -8.18 -4.75 4.07
CA GLU A 39 -7.45 -5.65 3.16
C GLU A 39 -6.02 -5.85 3.65
N PHE A 40 -5.61 -7.11 3.77
CA PHE A 40 -4.21 -7.50 3.93
C PHE A 40 -3.59 -7.81 2.58
N LEU A 41 -2.39 -7.32 2.37
CA LEU A 41 -1.65 -7.53 1.14
C LEU A 41 -0.28 -8.14 1.44
N MET A 42 -0.06 -9.38 1.03
CA MET A 42 1.12 -10.16 1.37
C MET A 42 2.08 -10.28 0.20
N THR A 43 3.39 -10.21 0.44
CA THR A 43 4.39 -10.50 -0.58
C THR A 43 5.68 -11.03 0.04
N GLU A 44 6.35 -11.92 -0.67
CA GLU A 44 7.65 -12.46 -0.28
C GLU A 44 8.58 -12.44 -1.49
N PHE A 45 9.81 -11.99 -1.28
CA PHE A 45 10.80 -11.86 -2.35
C PHE A 45 12.23 -11.92 -1.81
N ILE A 46 13.15 -12.24 -2.70
CA ILE A 46 14.59 -12.18 -2.41
C ILE A 46 15.10 -10.79 -2.80
N ASP A 47 15.91 -10.19 -1.94
CA ASP A 47 16.54 -8.89 -2.19
C ASP A 47 18.07 -8.98 -2.10
N ASN A 48 18.71 -7.94 -2.60
CA ASN A 48 20.16 -7.77 -2.56
C ASN A 48 20.61 -7.05 -1.27
N GLY A 49 21.93 -6.89 -1.12
CA GLY A 49 22.52 -6.19 0.03
C GLY A 49 22.21 -4.69 0.14
N TYR A 50 21.51 -4.12 -0.86
CA TYR A 50 21.10 -2.71 -0.92
C TYR A 50 19.60 -2.52 -0.76
N PHE A 51 18.81 -3.60 -0.62
CA PHE A 51 17.37 -3.54 -0.41
C PHE A 51 16.60 -2.79 -1.52
N THR A 52 17.03 -2.95 -2.76
CA THR A 52 16.45 -2.22 -3.91
C THR A 52 15.00 -2.60 -4.23
N ALA A 53 14.63 -3.86 -4.03
CA ALA A 53 13.26 -4.30 -4.25
C ALA A 53 12.35 -3.79 -3.12
N LEU A 54 12.85 -3.79 -1.89
CA LEU A 54 12.17 -3.20 -0.73
C LEU A 54 11.97 -1.69 -0.90
N GLU A 55 13.00 -0.96 -1.37
CA GLU A 55 12.90 0.47 -1.68
C GLU A 55 11.79 0.74 -2.70
N SER A 56 11.77 -0.02 -3.80
CA SER A 56 10.73 0.07 -4.83
C SER A 56 9.34 -0.17 -4.23
N LEU A 57 9.20 -1.15 -3.33
CA LEU A 57 7.95 -1.47 -2.68
C LEU A 57 7.45 -0.35 -1.76
N PHE A 58 8.34 0.27 -0.97
CA PHE A 58 8.00 1.41 -0.10
C PHE A 58 7.52 2.61 -0.89
N ILE A 59 8.17 2.88 -2.02
CA ILE A 59 7.80 3.93 -2.95
C ILE A 59 6.40 3.67 -3.55
N GLN A 60 6.14 2.43 -3.91
CA GLN A 60 4.90 2.00 -4.56
C GLN A 60 3.69 2.07 -3.61
N LYS A 61 3.85 1.62 -2.37
CA LYS A 61 2.76 1.52 -1.38
C LYS A 61 2.66 2.70 -0.42
N ARG A 62 3.77 3.38 -0.12
CA ARG A 62 3.83 4.57 0.75
C ARG A 62 3.16 4.36 2.13
N PRO A 63 3.49 3.30 2.88
CA PRO A 63 2.91 3.06 4.20
C PRO A 63 3.30 4.16 5.19
N CYS A 64 2.44 4.44 6.18
CA CYS A 64 2.73 5.44 7.21
C CYS A 64 3.66 4.89 8.31
N LYS A 65 3.42 3.64 8.72
CA LYS A 65 4.13 2.95 9.81
C LYS A 65 4.63 1.60 9.34
N CYS A 66 5.82 1.20 9.80
CA CYS A 66 6.39 -0.11 9.54
C CYS A 66 6.81 -0.81 10.84
N PHE A 67 6.16 -1.92 11.16
CA PHE A 67 6.61 -2.87 12.15
C PHE A 67 7.76 -3.68 11.58
N PHE A 68 8.89 -3.74 12.27
CA PHE A 68 10.03 -4.52 11.81
C PHE A 68 10.75 -5.17 12.98
N ASN A 69 11.45 -6.28 12.73
CA ASN A 69 12.39 -6.85 13.67
C ASN A 69 13.80 -6.38 13.33
N SER A 70 14.61 -6.12 14.36
CA SER A 70 16.06 -5.99 14.18
C SER A 70 16.61 -7.28 13.57
N THR A 71 17.46 -7.11 12.55
CA THR A 71 18.16 -8.20 11.89
C THR A 71 19.35 -8.64 12.75
N THR A 72 20.02 -9.73 12.36
CA THR A 72 21.24 -10.17 13.04
C THR A 72 22.47 -9.33 12.65
N ASP A 73 22.35 -8.45 11.65
CA ASP A 73 23.44 -7.65 11.11
C ASP A 73 23.14 -6.16 11.30
N LEU A 74 23.96 -5.48 12.11
CA LEU A 74 23.81 -4.06 12.41
C LEU A 74 23.88 -3.17 11.15
N VAL A 75 24.65 -3.59 10.13
CA VAL A 75 24.78 -2.84 8.87
C VAL A 75 23.48 -2.88 8.08
N ASP A 76 22.77 -4.01 8.10
CA ASP A 76 21.48 -4.14 7.44
C ASP A 76 20.40 -3.33 8.15
N ASP A 77 20.42 -3.33 9.48
CA ASP A 77 19.51 -2.49 10.28
C ASP A 77 19.70 -1.00 9.97
N GLU A 78 20.95 -0.51 9.90
CA GLU A 78 21.23 0.88 9.51
C GLU A 78 20.71 1.23 8.12
N LYS A 79 20.88 0.32 7.14
CA LYS A 79 20.37 0.52 5.77
C LYS A 79 18.84 0.58 5.74
N VAL A 80 18.16 -0.34 6.43
CA VAL A 80 16.70 -0.37 6.50
C VAL A 80 16.16 0.88 7.21
N LEU A 81 16.79 1.30 8.31
CA LEU A 81 16.45 2.57 8.99
C LEU A 81 16.64 3.79 8.08
N ASN A 82 17.67 3.79 7.24
CA ASN A 82 17.87 4.85 6.25
C ASN A 82 16.78 4.83 5.17
N LEU A 83 16.35 3.65 4.70
CA LEU A 83 15.22 3.53 3.76
C LEU A 83 13.92 4.07 4.36
N PHE A 84 13.63 3.80 5.64
CA PHE A 84 12.48 4.36 6.32
C PHE A 84 12.53 5.89 6.36
N LYS A 85 13.68 6.48 6.69
CA LYS A 85 13.88 7.94 6.65
C LYS A 85 13.68 8.52 5.25
N MET A 86 14.23 7.87 4.22
CA MET A 86 14.12 8.32 2.82
C MET A 86 12.69 8.25 2.27
N CYS A 87 11.91 7.29 2.75
CA CYS A 87 10.53 7.07 2.36
C CYS A 87 9.51 7.76 3.29
N ASN A 88 9.96 8.42 4.36
CA ASN A 88 9.13 9.03 5.42
C ASN A 88 8.21 8.02 6.12
N ILE A 89 8.73 6.84 6.45
CA ILE A 89 8.01 5.77 7.15
C ILE A 89 8.42 5.79 8.62
N GLU A 90 7.45 5.70 9.54
CA GLU A 90 7.71 5.60 10.98
C GLU A 90 8.06 4.14 11.37
N PRO A 91 9.28 3.87 11.90
CA PRO A 91 9.70 2.52 12.26
C PRO A 91 9.22 2.14 13.68
N ILE A 92 8.66 0.93 13.83
CA ILE A 92 8.24 0.36 15.11
C ILE A 92 8.97 -0.97 15.33
N LEU A 93 9.88 -0.98 16.31
CA LEU A 93 10.63 -2.19 16.65
C LEU A 93 9.71 -3.22 17.31
N THR A 94 9.72 -4.45 16.81
CA THR A 94 8.88 -5.55 17.27
C THR A 94 9.72 -6.76 17.64
N ASP A 95 9.44 -7.35 18.81
CA ASP A 95 10.13 -8.55 19.29
C ASP A 95 9.90 -9.75 18.38
N LYS A 96 10.95 -10.56 18.18
CA LYS A 96 10.89 -11.79 17.36
C LYS A 96 9.82 -12.78 17.82
N LYS A 97 9.45 -12.77 19.10
CA LYS A 97 8.40 -13.63 19.66
C LYS A 97 7.01 -13.35 19.07
N LYS A 98 6.75 -12.11 18.63
CA LYS A 98 5.45 -11.71 18.07
C LYS A 98 5.24 -12.19 16.63
N TYR A 99 6.30 -12.70 15.97
CA TYR A 99 6.26 -13.26 14.62
C TYR A 99 5.93 -14.76 14.63
N ASP A 100 5.49 -15.33 15.76
CA ASP A 100 5.13 -16.75 15.83
C ASP A 100 3.84 -17.06 15.08
N ILE A 101 3.88 -18.02 14.15
CA ILE A 101 2.77 -18.37 13.25
C ILE A 101 1.95 -19.58 13.71
N THR A 102 2.27 -20.16 14.87
CA THR A 102 1.60 -21.36 15.40
C THR A 102 0.07 -21.24 15.39
N ASN A 103 -0.47 -20.12 15.86
CA ASN A 103 -1.91 -19.88 15.95
C ASN A 103 -2.51 -19.19 14.71
N LEU A 104 -1.73 -18.97 13.65
CA LEU A 104 -2.15 -18.15 12.51
C LEU A 104 -3.45 -18.64 11.87
N LYS A 105 -3.63 -19.95 11.72
CA LYS A 105 -4.85 -20.50 11.12
C LYS A 105 -6.10 -20.22 11.95
N GLU A 106 -5.99 -20.21 13.28
CA GLU A 106 -7.11 -19.90 14.17
C GLU A 106 -7.42 -18.40 14.15
N GLU A 107 -6.37 -17.58 14.21
CA GLU A 107 -6.46 -16.12 14.10
C GLU A 107 -7.08 -15.68 12.77
N LEU A 108 -6.74 -16.35 11.67
CA LEU A 108 -7.32 -16.10 10.35
C LEU A 108 -8.83 -16.34 10.31
N LYS A 109 -9.35 -17.40 10.98
CA LYS A 109 -10.81 -17.64 11.07
C LYS A 109 -11.56 -16.48 11.70
N SER A 110 -10.92 -15.79 12.64
CA SER A 110 -11.52 -14.67 13.35
C SER A 110 -11.68 -13.42 12.47
N ILE A 111 -10.88 -13.32 11.40
CA ILE A 111 -10.66 -12.07 10.66
C ILE A 111 -11.26 -12.13 9.24
N ILE A 112 -11.22 -13.31 8.64
CA ILE A 112 -11.83 -13.60 7.33
C ILE A 112 -13.37 -13.62 7.46
N PRO A 113 -14.13 -13.15 6.45
CA PRO A 113 -15.58 -13.24 6.43
C PRO A 113 -16.12 -14.64 6.73
N GLN A 114 -17.23 -14.72 7.48
CA GLN A 114 -17.83 -16.00 7.91
C GLN A 114 -18.20 -16.95 6.76
N ASN A 115 -18.44 -16.39 5.57
CA ASN A 115 -18.79 -17.14 4.37
C ASN A 115 -17.57 -17.69 3.61
N ASP A 116 -16.37 -17.42 4.08
CA ASP A 116 -15.13 -17.77 3.41
C ASP A 116 -14.33 -18.80 4.24
N ASP A 117 -13.52 -19.61 3.56
CA ASP A 117 -12.84 -20.77 4.12
C ASP A 117 -11.32 -20.55 4.10
N ILE A 118 -10.64 -20.90 5.19
CA ILE A 118 -9.18 -20.82 5.31
C ILE A 118 -8.48 -21.57 4.19
N ARG A 119 -9.08 -22.66 3.67
CA ARG A 119 -8.52 -23.46 2.56
C ARG A 119 -8.27 -22.60 1.31
N ASN A 120 -9.01 -21.52 1.12
CA ASN A 120 -8.80 -20.59 0.01
C ASN A 120 -7.46 -19.83 0.15
N TYR A 121 -6.88 -19.80 1.35
CA TYR A 121 -5.66 -19.09 1.68
C TYR A 121 -4.42 -19.99 1.77
N ASP A 122 -4.49 -21.27 1.39
CA ASP A 122 -3.34 -22.19 1.45
C ASP A 122 -2.12 -21.64 0.68
N LYS A 123 -2.32 -21.07 -0.51
CA LYS A 123 -1.26 -20.40 -1.29
C LYS A 123 -0.67 -19.15 -0.59
N HIS A 124 -1.46 -18.46 0.22
CA HIS A 124 -0.99 -17.30 0.98
C HIS A 124 -0.12 -17.76 2.16
N LEU A 125 -0.46 -18.90 2.76
CA LEU A 125 0.27 -19.51 3.88
C LEU A 125 1.58 -20.18 3.45
N GLU A 126 1.76 -20.47 2.17
CA GLU A 126 3.06 -20.91 1.62
C GLU A 126 4.13 -19.81 1.72
N LEU A 127 3.73 -18.53 1.80
CA LEU A 127 4.62 -17.38 1.99
C LEU A 127 5.01 -17.23 3.47
N GLU A 128 5.84 -18.14 3.97
CA GLU A 128 6.17 -18.27 5.40
C GLU A 128 6.58 -16.94 6.05
N ASN A 129 7.43 -16.16 5.39
CA ASN A 129 7.92 -14.90 5.97
C ASN A 129 6.86 -13.80 5.93
N ALA A 130 6.03 -13.76 4.88
CA ALA A 130 4.90 -12.84 4.83
C ALA A 130 3.81 -13.22 5.85
N SER A 131 3.60 -14.51 6.11
CA SER A 131 2.68 -15.00 7.14
C SER A 131 3.10 -14.58 8.56
N LYS A 132 4.41 -14.53 8.84
CA LYS A 132 4.94 -13.97 10.09
C LYS A 132 4.58 -12.49 10.25
N CYS A 133 4.72 -11.71 9.18
CA CYS A 133 4.31 -10.30 9.16
C CYS A 133 2.80 -10.13 9.35
N LEU A 134 2.00 -10.98 8.71
CA LEU A 134 0.55 -10.98 8.85
C LEU A 134 0.14 -11.18 10.30
N MET A 135 0.73 -12.16 11.01
CA MET A 135 0.47 -12.39 12.43
C MET A 135 0.74 -11.14 13.29
N VAL A 136 1.87 -10.47 13.06
CA VAL A 136 2.21 -9.25 13.81
C VAL A 136 1.16 -8.17 13.60
N LEU A 137 0.70 -7.96 12.36
CA LEU A 137 -0.34 -6.99 12.07
C LEU A 137 -1.67 -7.38 12.69
N ILE A 138 -2.08 -8.65 12.60
CA ILE A 138 -3.28 -9.16 13.26
C ILE A 138 -3.25 -8.88 14.76
N ASN A 139 -2.15 -9.22 15.44
CA ASN A 139 -1.99 -9.01 16.87
C ASN A 139 -1.99 -7.53 17.24
N TYR A 140 -1.34 -6.69 16.43
CA TYR A 140 -1.35 -5.23 16.62
C TYR A 140 -2.75 -4.65 16.52
N LEU A 141 -3.50 -5.08 15.51
CA LEU A 141 -4.86 -4.65 15.23
C LEU A 141 -5.84 -5.10 16.32
N LYS A 142 -5.73 -6.35 16.79
CA LYS A 142 -6.51 -6.86 17.93
C LYS A 142 -6.20 -6.14 19.24
N PHE A 143 -4.92 -5.86 19.52
CA PHE A 143 -4.51 -5.13 20.72
C PHE A 143 -5.06 -3.71 20.76
N LYS A 144 -5.29 -3.11 19.59
CA LYS A 144 -5.86 -1.77 19.48
C LYS A 144 -7.35 -1.69 19.87
N GLU A 145 -7.95 -2.81 20.30
CA GLU A 145 -9.39 -2.93 20.64
C GLU A 145 -10.33 -2.53 19.48
N ASP A 146 -9.84 -2.56 18.24
CA ASP A 146 -10.68 -2.46 17.05
C ASP A 146 -11.38 -3.83 16.87
N GLU A 147 -12.51 -4.06 17.57
CA GLU A 147 -13.44 -5.17 17.28
C GLU A 147 -13.88 -5.20 15.80
N ASP A 148 -13.61 -4.09 15.11
CA ASP A 148 -13.95 -3.78 13.73
C ASP A 148 -13.33 -4.68 12.65
N ILE A 149 -12.34 -5.49 13.00
CA ILE A 149 -11.54 -6.26 12.04
C ILE A 149 -12.06 -7.70 11.94
N ASN A 150 -12.90 -8.12 12.90
CA ASN A 150 -13.45 -9.46 12.92
C ASN A 150 -14.40 -9.69 11.73
N TYR A 151 -14.17 -10.79 11.01
CA TYR A 151 -14.99 -11.26 9.88
C TYR A 151 -15.14 -10.30 8.68
N GLN A 152 -14.23 -9.35 8.47
CA GLN A 152 -14.38 -8.35 7.41
C GLN A 152 -13.17 -8.23 6.47
N CYS A 153 -12.09 -8.94 6.77
CA CYS A 153 -10.85 -8.74 6.05
C CYS A 153 -10.67 -9.67 4.87
N SER A 154 -10.24 -9.09 3.75
CA SER A 154 -9.71 -9.85 2.61
C SER A 154 -8.20 -9.95 2.71
N ILE A 155 -7.63 -11.05 2.21
CA ILE A 155 -6.19 -11.28 2.19
C ILE A 155 -5.80 -11.60 0.75
N ASN A 156 -4.86 -10.84 0.20
CA ASN A 156 -4.46 -10.94 -1.19
C ASN A 156 -2.94 -10.99 -1.33
N ILE A 157 -2.44 -11.72 -2.32
CA ILE A 157 -1.01 -11.75 -2.67
C ILE A 157 -0.68 -10.58 -3.61
N TYR A 158 0.32 -9.79 -3.24
CA TYR A 158 0.89 -8.76 -4.10
C TYR A 158 2.04 -9.30 -4.93
N ASN A 159 1.85 -9.25 -6.25
CA ASN A 159 2.89 -9.59 -7.20
C ASN A 159 3.63 -8.33 -7.68
N MET A 160 4.87 -8.16 -7.22
CA MET A 160 5.71 -7.03 -7.60
C MET A 160 6.18 -7.08 -9.06
N ASN A 161 6.15 -8.25 -9.70
CA ASN A 161 6.69 -8.42 -11.06
C ASN A 161 5.74 -7.90 -12.15
N LEU A 162 4.50 -7.56 -11.79
CA LEU A 162 3.52 -6.95 -12.70
C LEU A 162 3.83 -5.47 -13.01
N TYR A 163 4.71 -4.85 -12.23
CA TYR A 163 4.99 -3.43 -12.30
C TYR A 163 6.48 -3.17 -12.52
N MET A 164 6.78 -2.04 -13.16
CA MET A 164 8.13 -1.51 -13.27
C MET A 164 8.64 -1.14 -11.88
N ARG A 165 9.87 -1.55 -11.57
CA ARG A 165 10.57 -1.16 -10.34
C ARG A 165 11.22 0.20 -10.56
N LEU A 166 10.89 1.15 -9.70
CA LEU A 166 11.44 2.49 -9.68
C LEU A 166 12.11 2.72 -8.33
N ASP A 167 13.38 3.10 -8.35
CA ASP A 167 14.10 3.52 -7.16
C ASP A 167 13.83 4.99 -6.83
N LYS A 168 14.29 5.44 -5.65
CA LYS A 168 14.07 6.84 -5.24
C LYS A 168 14.78 7.82 -6.15
N ALA A 169 15.94 7.43 -6.68
CA ALA A 169 16.74 8.25 -7.57
C ALA A 169 16.00 8.52 -8.88
N ALA A 170 15.44 7.50 -9.55
CA ALA A 170 14.66 7.67 -10.76
C ALA A 170 13.42 8.53 -10.55
N ILE A 171 12.67 8.32 -9.46
CA ILE A 171 11.49 9.14 -9.14
C ILE A 171 11.84 10.62 -8.97
N THR A 172 12.99 10.88 -8.35
CA THR A 172 13.46 12.24 -8.14
C THR A 172 13.99 12.85 -9.44
N ALA A 173 14.79 12.11 -10.21
CA ALA A 173 15.35 12.55 -11.48
C ALA A 173 14.26 12.85 -12.53
N LEU A 174 13.20 12.04 -12.57
CA LEU A 174 12.06 12.20 -13.46
C LEU A 174 10.98 13.15 -12.90
N ASN A 175 11.19 13.71 -11.69
CA ASN A 175 10.21 14.56 -10.99
C ASN A 175 8.78 13.97 -10.99
N ILE A 176 8.65 12.66 -10.79
CA ILE A 176 7.36 11.97 -10.89
C ILE A 176 6.39 12.47 -9.81
N LEU A 177 6.89 12.54 -8.57
CA LEU A 177 6.14 12.99 -7.40
C LEU A 177 6.66 14.36 -6.93
N PRO A 178 5.80 15.19 -6.31
CA PRO A 178 6.23 16.47 -5.75
C PRO A 178 7.28 16.27 -4.65
N ASN A 179 8.35 17.05 -4.70
CA ASN A 179 9.44 16.98 -3.74
C ASN A 179 9.46 18.24 -2.85
N LYS A 180 9.47 18.06 -1.53
CA LYS A 180 9.43 19.14 -0.52
C LYS A 180 10.64 20.08 -0.59
N LYS A 181 11.74 19.68 -1.25
CA LYS A 181 12.94 20.52 -1.39
C LYS A 181 12.79 21.63 -2.43
N ASN A 182 11.80 21.53 -3.32
CA ASN A 182 11.66 22.43 -4.48
C ASN A 182 10.56 23.49 -4.31
N THR A 183 9.93 23.59 -3.13
CA THR A 183 8.87 24.58 -2.83
C THR A 183 9.39 26.02 -2.70
N HIS A 184 10.71 26.24 -2.63
CA HIS A 184 11.32 27.57 -2.49
C HIS A 184 11.81 28.18 -3.81
N SER A 185 11.61 27.52 -4.96
CA SER A 185 11.91 28.13 -6.27
C SER A 185 10.66 28.83 -6.81
N TYR A 186 10.80 30.12 -7.13
CA TYR A 186 9.77 30.97 -7.73
C TYR A 186 9.28 30.48 -9.11
N ASN A 187 9.95 29.48 -9.70
CA ASN A 187 9.44 28.73 -10.84
C ASN A 187 8.68 27.50 -10.33
N ASN A 188 7.37 27.48 -10.55
CA ASN A 188 6.48 26.35 -10.33
C ASN A 188 7.03 25.07 -10.99
N ASN A 189 7.92 24.32 -10.32
CA ASN A 189 8.36 23.02 -10.78
C ASN A 189 7.19 22.04 -10.62
N THR A 190 6.38 21.95 -11.67
CA THR A 190 5.28 21.01 -11.78
C THR A 190 5.85 19.60 -11.89
N SER A 191 5.74 18.81 -10.82
CA SER A 191 5.95 17.36 -10.91
C SER A 191 5.01 16.75 -11.97
N LEU A 192 5.38 15.59 -12.50
CA LEU A 192 4.55 14.86 -13.46
C LEU A 192 3.14 14.61 -12.91
N LEU A 193 3.05 14.23 -11.63
CA LEU A 193 1.78 14.11 -10.93
C LEU A 193 0.97 15.42 -10.98
N LYS A 194 1.57 16.56 -10.62
CA LYS A 194 0.87 17.86 -10.63
C LYS A 194 0.44 18.29 -12.04
N PHE A 195 1.20 17.88 -13.05
CA PHE A 195 0.87 18.14 -14.45
C PHE A 195 -0.34 17.30 -14.90
N LEU A 196 -0.31 15.99 -14.63
CA LEU A 196 -1.33 15.04 -15.08
C LEU A 196 -2.60 15.02 -14.21
N ASP A 197 -2.50 15.38 -12.92
CA ASP A 197 -3.64 15.33 -12.02
C ASP A 197 -4.65 16.43 -12.38
N LYS A 198 -5.75 15.96 -12.98
CA LYS A 198 -6.98 16.69 -13.31
C LYS A 198 -8.19 15.92 -12.79
N CYS A 199 -8.01 15.00 -11.85
CA CYS A 199 -9.10 14.18 -11.35
C CYS A 199 -10.08 15.03 -10.53
N ASN A 200 -11.38 14.78 -10.70
CA ASN A 200 -12.44 15.44 -9.92
C ASN A 200 -12.70 14.76 -8.56
N THR A 201 -12.11 13.60 -8.32
CA THR A 201 -12.33 12.79 -7.10
C THR A 201 -11.00 12.45 -6.43
N SER A 202 -10.99 12.45 -5.10
CA SER A 202 -9.80 12.07 -4.31
C SER A 202 -9.34 10.64 -4.63
N ILE A 203 -10.28 9.72 -4.85
CA ILE A 203 -9.97 8.34 -5.25
C ILE A 203 -9.25 8.27 -6.60
N GLY A 204 -9.59 9.17 -7.53
CA GLY A 204 -8.93 9.31 -8.83
C GLY A 204 -7.49 9.81 -8.68
N SER A 205 -7.29 10.89 -7.92
CA SER A 205 -5.94 11.42 -7.64
C SER A 205 -5.05 10.39 -6.94
N LYS A 206 -5.58 9.68 -5.92
CA LYS A 206 -4.87 8.56 -5.25
C LYS A 206 -4.52 7.44 -6.23
N LYS A 207 -5.44 7.09 -7.14
CA LYS A 207 -5.19 6.06 -8.16
C LYS A 207 -4.12 6.49 -9.17
N LEU A 208 -4.11 7.77 -9.56
CA LEU A 208 -3.09 8.32 -10.46
C LEU A 208 -1.70 8.26 -9.82
N VAL A 209 -1.58 8.58 -8.53
CA VAL A 209 -0.31 8.40 -7.78
C VAL A 209 0.16 6.94 -7.88
N SER A 210 -0.73 5.98 -7.61
CA SER A 210 -0.41 4.55 -7.73
C SER A 210 0.01 4.17 -9.16
N TRP A 211 -0.65 4.67 -10.20
CA TRP A 211 -0.27 4.36 -11.58
C TRP A 211 1.09 4.94 -11.98
N LEU A 212 1.45 6.12 -11.47
CA LEU A 212 2.75 6.73 -11.74
C LEU A 212 3.90 6.04 -10.97
N THR A 213 3.63 5.50 -9.78
CA THR A 213 4.64 4.74 -9.01
C THR A 213 4.69 3.26 -9.37
N GLN A 214 3.62 2.72 -9.99
CA GLN A 214 3.50 1.33 -10.44
C GLN A 214 3.15 1.26 -11.94
N PRO A 215 4.07 1.65 -12.85
CA PRO A 215 3.84 1.47 -14.29
C PRO A 215 3.67 -0.01 -14.63
N LEU A 216 2.70 -0.33 -15.48
CA LEU A 216 2.45 -1.70 -15.93
C LEU A 216 3.58 -2.20 -16.85
N THR A 217 3.86 -3.49 -16.82
CA THR A 217 4.80 -4.15 -17.76
C THR A 217 4.10 -4.98 -18.83
N ASN A 218 2.84 -5.36 -18.59
CA ASN A 218 2.06 -6.19 -19.51
C ASN A 218 1.48 -5.35 -20.67
N ALA A 219 1.89 -5.65 -21.90
CA ALA A 219 1.44 -4.96 -23.10
C ALA A 219 -0.10 -4.99 -23.29
N LEU A 220 -0.76 -6.09 -22.92
CA LEU A 220 -2.21 -6.21 -23.06
C LEU A 220 -2.93 -5.24 -22.13
N GLU A 221 -2.53 -5.15 -20.86
CA GLU A 221 -3.12 -4.22 -19.89
C GLU A 221 -2.81 -2.76 -20.22
N ILE A 222 -1.61 -2.49 -20.77
CA ILE A 222 -1.25 -1.16 -21.27
C ILE A 222 -2.19 -0.75 -22.41
N ASN A 223 -2.36 -1.62 -23.40
CA ASN A 223 -3.24 -1.34 -24.54
C ASN A 223 -4.71 -1.18 -24.11
N GLN A 224 -5.19 -1.96 -23.13
CA GLN A 224 -6.53 -1.75 -22.57
C GLN A 224 -6.70 -0.35 -21.97
N ARG A 225 -5.71 0.16 -21.22
CA ARG A 225 -5.77 1.54 -20.71
C ARG A 225 -5.74 2.57 -21.84
N LEU A 226 -4.92 2.36 -22.86
CA LEU A 226 -4.85 3.25 -24.04
C LEU A 226 -6.18 3.28 -24.79
N ASN A 227 -6.84 2.14 -25.00
CA ASN A 227 -8.14 2.05 -25.66
C ASN A 227 -9.22 2.83 -24.90
N ILE A 228 -9.21 2.79 -23.56
CA ILE A 228 -10.13 3.58 -22.74
C ILE A 228 -9.89 5.07 -22.96
N VAL A 229 -8.63 5.50 -22.96
CA VAL A 229 -8.27 6.91 -23.21
C VAL A 229 -8.70 7.35 -24.61
N GLU A 230 -8.42 6.53 -25.63
CA GLU A 230 -8.82 6.80 -27.02
C GLU A 230 -10.34 6.95 -27.16
N THR A 231 -11.11 6.09 -26.48
CA THR A 231 -12.58 6.18 -26.47
C THR A 231 -13.06 7.54 -25.94
N PHE A 232 -12.48 8.04 -24.85
CA PHE A 232 -12.83 9.35 -24.27
C PHE A 232 -12.25 10.54 -25.06
N ILE A 233 -11.25 10.33 -25.91
CA ILE A 233 -10.76 11.35 -26.84
C ILE A 233 -11.70 11.47 -28.04
N ASN A 234 -12.19 10.34 -28.56
CA ASN A 234 -13.09 10.31 -29.71
C ASN A 234 -14.50 10.81 -29.37
N GLU A 235 -14.98 10.58 -28.14
CA GLU A 235 -16.32 10.95 -27.66
C GLU A 235 -16.26 12.13 -26.67
N ASP A 236 -15.97 13.34 -27.18
CA ASP A 236 -15.80 14.57 -26.38
C ASP A 236 -17.03 14.92 -25.51
N ASP A 237 -18.24 14.75 -26.06
CA ASP A 237 -19.49 15.05 -25.35
C ASP A 237 -19.70 14.14 -24.14
N ILE A 238 -19.41 12.84 -24.32
CA ILE A 238 -19.49 11.84 -23.24
C ILE A 238 -18.45 12.17 -22.17
N ARG A 239 -17.20 12.45 -22.56
CA ARG A 239 -16.14 12.83 -21.63
C ARG A 239 -16.55 14.04 -20.80
N ASN A 240 -17.02 15.11 -21.44
CA ASN A 240 -17.43 16.34 -20.75
C ASN A 240 -18.60 16.09 -19.80
N SER A 241 -19.59 15.31 -20.22
CA SER A 241 -20.73 14.96 -19.37
C SER A 241 -20.30 14.17 -18.14
N VAL A 242 -19.53 13.09 -18.31
CA VAL A 242 -18.97 12.27 -17.21
C VAL A 242 -18.13 13.12 -16.26
N PHE A 243 -17.20 13.89 -16.80
CA PHE A 243 -16.26 14.68 -16.03
C PHE A 243 -16.96 15.79 -15.23
N CYS A 244 -17.74 16.64 -15.90
CA CYS A 244 -18.32 17.84 -15.27
C CYS A 244 -19.55 17.53 -14.41
N ASN A 245 -20.39 16.56 -14.80
CA ASN A 245 -21.70 16.38 -14.18
C ASN A 245 -21.73 15.24 -13.16
N TYR A 246 -21.08 14.10 -13.47
CA TYR A 246 -21.21 12.88 -12.67
C TYR A 246 -20.06 12.72 -11.66
N LEU A 247 -18.80 12.77 -12.11
CA LEU A 247 -17.65 12.49 -11.24
C LEU A 247 -17.54 13.46 -10.06
N LYS A 248 -17.91 14.73 -10.23
CA LYS A 248 -17.89 15.74 -9.14
C LYS A 248 -18.83 15.41 -7.97
N ARG A 249 -19.83 14.55 -8.20
CA ARG A 249 -20.83 14.18 -7.19
C ARG A 249 -20.43 12.92 -6.41
N ILE A 250 -19.37 12.22 -6.83
CA ILE A 250 -18.95 10.97 -6.20
C ILE A 250 -18.11 11.31 -4.97
N PRO A 251 -18.57 10.95 -3.75
CA PRO A 251 -17.77 11.14 -2.54
C PRO A 251 -16.64 10.11 -2.48
N GLU A 252 -15.81 10.19 -1.45
CA GLU A 252 -14.75 9.19 -1.22
C GLU A 252 -15.37 7.86 -0.76
N LEU A 253 -15.63 6.98 -1.73
CA LEU A 253 -16.36 5.72 -1.54
C LEU A 253 -15.70 4.80 -0.51
N ASP A 254 -14.37 4.75 -0.48
CA ASP A 254 -13.63 3.94 0.49
C ASP A 254 -13.89 4.40 1.94
N LYS A 255 -13.92 5.72 2.18
CA LYS A 255 -14.28 6.28 3.49
C LYS A 255 -15.75 6.04 3.82
N LEU A 256 -16.65 6.22 2.85
CA LEU A 256 -18.08 5.94 3.06
C LEU A 256 -18.31 4.48 3.43
N ASN A 257 -17.65 3.55 2.74
CA ASN A 257 -17.74 2.13 3.02
C ASN A 257 -17.21 1.80 4.43
N HIS A 258 -16.08 2.39 4.81
CA HIS A 258 -15.55 2.28 6.17
C HIS A 258 -16.59 2.78 7.20
N TYR A 259 -17.15 3.98 7.04
CA TYR A 259 -18.19 4.50 7.95
C TYR A 259 -19.44 3.61 8.02
N LEU A 260 -19.89 3.04 6.89
CA LEU A 260 -21.06 2.15 6.88
C LEU A 260 -20.78 0.83 7.62
N LYS A 261 -19.57 0.28 7.50
CA LYS A 261 -19.15 -0.91 8.24
C LYS A 261 -19.11 -0.66 9.74
N GLU A 262 -18.65 0.50 10.17
CA GLU A 262 -18.65 0.93 11.57
C GLU A 262 -20.08 1.07 12.12
N ILE A 263 -21.00 1.66 11.35
CA ILE A 263 -22.39 1.85 11.77
C ILE A 263 -23.14 0.51 11.90
N ASN A 264 -23.00 -0.41 10.95
CA ASN A 264 -23.71 -1.70 11.00
C ASN A 264 -23.35 -2.49 12.28
N LYS A 265 -22.09 -2.45 12.71
CA LYS A 265 -21.66 -3.10 13.95
C LYS A 265 -22.31 -2.51 15.19
N ASN A 266 -22.39 -1.18 15.26
CA ASN A 266 -23.05 -0.49 16.38
C ASN A 266 -24.55 -0.85 16.48
N ASN A 267 -25.18 -1.24 15.38
CA ASN A 267 -26.58 -1.69 15.37
C ASN A 267 -26.73 -3.16 15.77
N ASP A 268 -25.76 -4.03 15.48
CA ASP A 268 -25.78 -5.44 15.91
C ASP A 268 -25.53 -5.62 17.42
N ILE A 269 -25.03 -4.58 18.11
CA ILE A 269 -24.77 -4.57 19.56
C ILE A 269 -25.98 -4.06 20.37
N ARG A 270 -27.07 -3.60 19.73
CA ARG A 270 -28.31 -3.14 20.38
C ARG A 270 -29.45 -4.15 20.27
#